data_AF-K7F0A9-F1
#
_entry.id   AF-K7F0A9-F1
#
_cell.length_a   1.000
_cell.length_b   1.000
_cell.length_c   1.000
_cell.angle_alpha   90.00
_cell.angle_beta   90.00
_cell.angle_gamma   90.00
#
_symmetry.space_group_name_H-M   'P 1'
#
loop_
_entity.id
_entity.type
_entity.pdbx_description
1 polymer ?
#
loop_
_entity_poly.entity_id
_entity_poly.type
_entity_poly.pdbx_seq_one_letter_code
_entity_poly.pdbx_strand_id
1 'polypeptide(L)'
;MSVNPMAYEAQFFGFTPQTCMLRVYIAFQDYLFEMMLVVERVILKKLEGFPNSKISPFQIRKSTEKFLLFMKERFDHLFGKMEQVLLQLVLNIPKNVLLPEDKVQEQYPYSKEQFQMLQGEIDQLQKQYKVEVSARQALLAELEEQKVVQTELEKILQWFDGLENICREHGTSNLKESFAFLTQTSKKLQDILKEVEKKNKRLPKSNLHV
;
A
#
# COMPACT_ATOMS: atom_id res chain seq x y z
N MET A 1 -43.97 3.66 -14.42
CA MET A 1 -43.08 2.92 -15.34
C MET A 1 -41.66 3.15 -14.85
N SER A 2 -40.97 2.13 -14.33
CA SER A 2 -39.59 2.29 -13.90
C SER A 2 -38.72 2.48 -15.14
N VAL A 3 -38.00 3.60 -15.21
CA VAL A 3 -37.08 3.89 -16.32
C VAL A 3 -35.85 3.01 -16.08
N ASN A 4 -35.52 2.11 -17.02
CA ASN A 4 -34.26 1.37 -16.98
C ASN A 4 -33.15 2.28 -17.54
N PRO A 5 -32.17 2.71 -16.73
CA PRO A 5 -31.10 3.59 -17.19
C PRO A 5 -30.07 2.88 -18.11
N MET A 6 -30.07 1.54 -18.19
CA MET A 6 -29.10 0.75 -18.96
C MET A 6 -27.64 1.10 -18.63
N ALA A 7 -27.33 1.22 -17.34
CA ALA A 7 -26.02 1.65 -16.86
C ALA A 7 -24.91 0.63 -17.15
N TYR A 8 -25.24 -0.67 -17.15
CA TYR A 8 -24.27 -1.73 -17.42
C TYR A 8 -23.88 -1.77 -18.90
N GLU A 9 -24.89 -1.61 -19.77
CA GLU A 9 -24.69 -1.44 -21.21
C GLU A 9 -23.84 -0.18 -21.49
N ALA A 10 -24.09 0.91 -20.77
CA ALA A 10 -23.32 2.13 -20.93
C ALA A 10 -21.84 1.99 -20.52
N GLN A 11 -21.53 1.16 -19.52
CA GLN A 11 -20.15 0.82 -19.16
C GLN A 11 -19.42 0.16 -20.32
N PHE A 12 -20.08 -0.76 -21.04
CA PHE A 12 -19.49 -1.46 -22.18
C PHE A 12 -19.41 -0.59 -23.44
N PHE A 13 -20.49 0.08 -23.81
CA PHE A 13 -20.57 0.84 -25.07
C PHE A 13 -19.99 2.25 -24.97
N GLY A 14 -19.80 2.79 -23.76
CA GLY A 14 -19.40 4.18 -23.54
C GLY A 14 -20.50 5.22 -23.79
N PHE A 15 -21.72 4.76 -24.13
CA PHE A 15 -22.91 5.59 -24.29
C PHE A 15 -24.15 4.78 -23.88
N THR A 16 -25.23 5.46 -23.51
CA THR A 16 -26.50 4.77 -23.23
C THR A 16 -27.19 4.39 -24.55
N PRO A 17 -27.67 3.13 -24.71
CA PRO A 17 -28.37 2.69 -25.91
C PRO A 17 -29.52 3.61 -26.35
N GLN A 18 -30.27 4.18 -25.39
CA GLN A 18 -31.37 5.11 -25.63
C GLN A 18 -30.89 6.40 -26.32
N THR A 19 -29.71 6.92 -25.93
CA THR A 19 -29.13 8.10 -26.58
C THR A 19 -28.72 7.79 -28.02
N CYS A 20 -28.20 6.60 -28.27
CA CYS A 20 -27.89 6.14 -29.63
C CYS A 20 -29.17 6.07 -30.47
N MET A 21 -30.23 5.45 -29.96
CA MET A 21 -31.52 5.34 -30.66
C MET A 21 -32.13 6.71 -30.95
N LEU A 22 -32.06 7.65 -30.02
CA LEU A 22 -32.52 9.03 -30.25
C LEU A 22 -31.77 9.69 -31.42
N ARG A 23 -30.45 9.53 -31.50
CA ARG A 23 -29.66 10.09 -32.61
C ARG A 23 -30.03 9.46 -33.95
N VAL A 24 -30.25 8.14 -33.98
CA VAL A 24 -30.69 7.42 -35.19
C VAL A 24 -32.10 7.88 -35.61
N TYR A 25 -33.01 8.04 -34.65
CA TYR A 25 -34.36 8.54 -34.88
C TYR A 25 -34.33 9.92 -35.55
N ILE A 26 -33.57 10.86 -34.99
CA ILE A 26 -33.43 12.21 -35.53
C ILE A 26 -32.85 12.16 -36.95
N ALA A 27 -31.79 11.38 -37.18
CA ALA A 27 -31.18 11.26 -38.50
C ALA A 27 -32.17 10.73 -39.54
N PHE A 28 -32.92 9.66 -39.22
CA PHE A 28 -33.93 9.12 -40.13
C PHE A 28 -35.08 10.09 -40.39
N GLN A 29 -35.50 10.80 -39.35
CA GLN A 29 -36.53 11.82 -39.47
C GLN A 29 -36.08 12.97 -40.39
N ASP A 30 -34.85 13.46 -40.22
CA ASP A 30 -34.27 14.51 -41.06
C ASP A 30 -34.20 14.07 -42.53
N TYR A 31 -33.73 12.85 -42.81
CA TYR A 31 -33.71 12.30 -44.17
C TYR A 31 -35.11 12.16 -44.78
N LEU A 32 -36.12 11.79 -43.98
CA LEU A 32 -37.50 11.73 -44.45
C LEU A 32 -38.00 13.13 -44.87
N PHE A 33 -37.73 14.16 -44.07
CA PHE A 33 -38.12 15.53 -44.42
C PHE A 33 -37.36 16.04 -45.64
N GLU A 34 -36.05 15.82 -45.73
CA GLU A 34 -35.25 16.21 -46.88
C GLU A 34 -35.76 15.56 -48.17
N MET A 35 -36.02 14.26 -48.15
CA MET A 35 -36.53 13.56 -49.33
C MET A 35 -37.91 14.08 -49.75
N MET A 36 -38.78 14.39 -48.80
CA MET A 36 -40.09 14.98 -49.09
C MET A 36 -39.97 16.37 -49.75
N LEU A 37 -39.01 17.19 -49.32
CA LEU A 37 -38.72 18.47 -49.98
C LEU A 37 -38.18 18.29 -51.41
N VAL A 38 -37.34 17.28 -51.63
CA VAL A 38 -36.84 16.95 -52.97
C VAL A 38 -37.98 16.52 -53.89
N VAL A 39 -38.86 15.63 -53.42
CA VAL A 39 -40.03 15.17 -54.18
C VAL A 39 -40.93 16.36 -54.54
N GLU A 40 -41.25 17.23 -53.58
CA GLU A 40 -42.07 18.42 -53.83
C GLU A 40 -41.44 19.32 -54.91
N ARG A 41 -40.14 19.59 -54.78
CA ARG A 41 -39.40 20.42 -55.75
C ARG A 41 -39.38 19.82 -57.15
N VAL A 42 -39.20 18.50 -57.26
CA VAL A 42 -39.21 17.80 -58.55
C VAL A 42 -40.60 17.88 -59.20
N ILE A 43 -41.67 17.68 -58.42
CA ILE A 43 -43.05 17.80 -58.93
C ILE A 43 -43.31 19.22 -59.44
N LEU A 44 -42.93 20.25 -58.68
CA LEU A 44 -43.10 21.66 -59.08
C LEU A 44 -42.35 21.97 -60.38
N LYS A 45 -41.06 21.57 -60.48
CA LYS A 45 -40.27 21.75 -61.71
C LYS A 45 -40.86 21.04 -62.92
N LYS A 46 -41.46 19.86 -62.73
CA LYS A 46 -42.11 19.13 -63.81
C LYS A 46 -43.42 19.80 -64.23
N LEU A 47 -44.14 20.41 -63.30
CA LEU A 47 -45.38 21.14 -63.58
C LEU A 47 -45.15 22.39 -64.45
N GLU A 48 -44.01 23.08 -64.29
CA GLU A 48 -43.61 24.20 -65.15
C GLU A 48 -43.58 23.83 -66.65
N GLY A 49 -43.33 22.54 -66.97
CA GLY A 49 -43.39 22.02 -68.34
C GLY A 49 -44.80 21.81 -68.91
N PHE A 50 -45.86 22.01 -68.11
CA PHE A 50 -47.26 21.80 -68.51
C PHE A 50 -48.08 23.09 -68.34
N PRO A 51 -48.03 24.01 -69.34
CA PRO A 51 -48.65 25.34 -69.25
C PRO A 51 -50.19 25.32 -69.17
N ASN A 52 -50.84 24.22 -69.57
CA ASN A 52 -52.30 24.04 -69.48
C ASN A 52 -52.76 23.39 -68.15
N SER A 53 -51.84 23.14 -67.22
CA SER A 53 -52.21 22.52 -65.94
C SER A 53 -52.94 23.52 -65.02
N LYS A 54 -54.06 23.10 -64.44
CA LYS A 54 -54.85 23.90 -63.47
C LYS A 54 -54.39 23.70 -62.02
N ILE A 55 -53.25 23.03 -61.81
CA ILE A 55 -52.79 22.64 -60.48
C ILE A 55 -52.02 23.80 -59.86
N SER A 56 -52.46 24.25 -58.69
CA SER A 56 -51.76 25.28 -57.95
C SER A 56 -50.58 24.69 -57.15
N PRO A 57 -49.42 25.38 -57.05
CA PRO A 57 -48.34 25.00 -56.14
C PRO A 57 -48.81 24.78 -54.69
N PHE A 58 -49.82 25.53 -54.25
CA PHE A 58 -50.41 25.37 -52.92
C PHE A 58 -51.10 24.01 -52.72
N GLN A 59 -51.75 23.48 -53.77
CA GLN A 59 -52.37 22.16 -53.72
C GLN A 59 -51.32 21.05 -53.64
N ILE A 60 -50.18 21.22 -54.31
CA ILE A 60 -49.04 20.30 -54.22
C ILE A 60 -48.48 20.33 -52.80
N ARG A 61 -48.20 21.53 -52.25
CA ARG A 61 -47.70 21.69 -50.89
C ARG A 61 -48.60 21.00 -49.86
N LYS A 62 -49.92 21.26 -49.91
CA LYS A 62 -50.89 20.63 -49.01
C LYS A 62 -50.93 19.11 -49.15
N SER A 63 -50.75 18.60 -50.38
CA SER A 63 -50.70 17.16 -50.64
C SER A 63 -49.42 16.52 -50.08
N THR A 64 -48.27 17.18 -50.27
CA THR A 64 -46.97 16.77 -49.71
C THR A 64 -47.02 16.75 -48.19
N GLU A 65 -47.57 17.77 -47.55
CA GLU A 65 -47.73 17.83 -46.08
C GLU A 65 -48.64 16.71 -45.56
N LYS A 66 -49.76 16.45 -46.24
CA LYS A 66 -50.65 15.33 -45.87
C LYS A 66 -49.94 13.98 -45.99
N PHE A 67 -49.16 13.76 -47.04
CA PHE A 67 -48.40 12.53 -47.21
C PHE A 67 -47.26 12.41 -46.18
N LEU A 68 -46.59 13.51 -45.87
CA LEU A 68 -45.53 13.57 -44.86
C LEU A 68 -46.06 13.20 -43.46
N LEU A 69 -47.25 13.71 -43.08
CA LEU A 69 -47.90 13.31 -41.82
C LEU A 69 -48.17 11.81 -41.76
N PHE A 70 -48.73 11.25 -42.84
CA PHE A 70 -48.97 9.81 -42.94
C PHE A 70 -47.67 8.99 -42.84
N MET A 71 -46.61 9.44 -43.53
CA MET A 71 -45.30 8.79 -43.48
C MET A 71 -44.68 8.87 -42.09
N LYS A 72 -44.82 10.00 -41.41
CA LYS A 72 -44.31 10.20 -40.05
C LYS A 72 -44.99 9.25 -39.05
N GLU A 73 -46.32 9.17 -39.05
CA GLU A 73 -47.04 8.25 -38.16
C GLU A 73 -46.61 6.80 -38.37
N ARG A 74 -46.46 6.38 -39.63
CA ARG A 74 -45.98 5.04 -39.96
C ARG A 74 -44.52 4.83 -39.56
N PHE A 75 -43.68 5.84 -39.76
CA PHE A 75 -42.28 5.83 -39.37
C PHE A 75 -42.15 5.69 -37.85
N ASP A 76 -42.83 6.51 -37.06
CA ASP A 76 -42.79 6.49 -35.60
C ASP A 76 -43.18 5.11 -35.04
N HIS A 77 -44.24 4.51 -35.60
CA HIS A 77 -44.68 3.16 -35.20
C HIS A 77 -43.66 2.06 -35.55
N LEU A 78 -43.08 2.11 -36.75
CA LEU A 78 -42.08 1.12 -37.17
C LEU A 78 -40.75 1.31 -36.43
N PHE A 79 -40.35 2.56 -36.23
CA PHE A 79 -39.15 2.90 -35.48
C PHE A 79 -39.26 2.42 -34.04
N GLY A 80 -40.40 2.64 -33.36
CA GLY A 80 -40.58 2.15 -31.99
C GLY A 80 -40.42 0.64 -31.86
N LYS A 81 -40.91 -0.14 -32.85
CA LYS A 81 -40.69 -1.59 -32.88
C LYS A 81 -39.24 -1.96 -33.13
N MET A 82 -38.59 -1.28 -34.07
CA MET A 82 -37.18 -1.49 -34.39
C MET A 82 -36.28 -1.15 -33.20
N GLU A 83 -36.53 -0.01 -32.56
CA GLU A 83 -35.86 0.44 -31.33
C GLU A 83 -35.96 -0.63 -30.25
N GLN A 84 -37.17 -1.14 -29.98
CA GLN A 84 -37.36 -2.20 -28.99
C GLN A 84 -36.53 -3.45 -29.31
N VAL A 85 -36.50 -3.88 -30.57
CA VAL A 85 -35.70 -5.05 -31.00
C VAL A 85 -34.21 -4.79 -30.84
N LEU A 86 -33.71 -3.63 -31.26
CA LEU A 86 -32.30 -3.26 -31.14
C LEU A 86 -31.87 -3.18 -29.67
N LEU A 87 -32.69 -2.55 -28.83
CA LEU A 87 -32.45 -2.45 -27.39
C LEU A 87 -32.53 -3.79 -26.66
N GLN A 88 -33.21 -4.79 -27.20
CA GLN A 88 -33.33 -6.11 -26.57
C GLN A 88 -32.25 -7.09 -27.02
N LEU A 89 -31.90 -7.07 -28.31
CA LEU A 89 -31.06 -8.10 -28.94
C LEU A 89 -29.65 -7.64 -29.29
N VAL A 90 -29.44 -6.34 -29.50
CA VAL A 90 -28.15 -5.80 -29.99
C VAL A 90 -27.45 -4.97 -28.93
N LEU A 91 -28.16 -3.99 -28.36
CA LEU A 91 -27.62 -3.03 -27.41
C LEU A 91 -27.98 -3.40 -25.96
N ASN A 92 -28.00 -4.70 -25.68
CA ASN A 92 -28.33 -5.26 -24.38
C ASN A 92 -27.22 -6.20 -23.93
N ILE A 93 -26.82 -6.11 -22.67
CA ILE A 93 -25.93 -7.11 -22.09
C ILE A 93 -26.81 -8.13 -21.36
N PRO A 94 -26.79 -9.40 -21.77
CA PRO A 94 -27.57 -10.43 -21.09
C PRO A 94 -27.16 -10.51 -19.61
N LYS A 95 -28.14 -10.63 -18.70
CA LYS A 95 -27.90 -10.67 -17.24
C LYS A 95 -26.98 -11.81 -16.78
N ASN A 96 -26.83 -12.83 -17.61
CA ASN A 96 -25.96 -13.99 -17.38
C ASN A 96 -24.54 -13.80 -17.92
N VAL A 97 -24.24 -12.66 -18.54
CA VAL A 97 -22.92 -12.35 -19.08
C VAL A 97 -22.28 -11.28 -18.20
N LEU A 98 -21.11 -11.61 -17.67
CA LEU A 98 -20.27 -10.68 -16.94
C LEU A 98 -19.28 -10.04 -17.90
N LEU A 99 -19.14 -8.72 -17.80
CA LEU A 99 -18.14 -7.99 -18.55
C LEU A 99 -16.72 -8.35 -18.09
N PRO A 100 -15.72 -8.30 -18.99
CA PRO A 100 -14.33 -8.59 -18.64
C PRO A 100 -13.79 -7.77 -17.46
N GLU A 101 -14.25 -6.52 -17.34
CA GLU A 101 -13.89 -5.59 -16.27
C GLU A 101 -14.33 -6.09 -14.89
N ASP A 102 -15.45 -6.83 -14.83
CA ASP A 102 -16.03 -7.32 -13.58
C ASP A 102 -15.59 -8.76 -13.26
N LYS A 103 -14.79 -9.41 -14.10
CA LYS A 103 -14.30 -10.80 -13.85
C LYS A 103 -13.63 -10.98 -12.49
N VAL A 104 -12.97 -9.95 -11.98
CA VAL A 104 -12.35 -9.99 -10.65
C VAL A 104 -13.39 -10.18 -9.55
N GLN A 105 -14.59 -9.63 -9.72
CA GLN A 105 -15.70 -9.75 -8.77
C GLN A 105 -16.27 -11.18 -8.72
N GLU A 106 -16.25 -11.89 -9.86
CA GLU A 106 -16.65 -13.31 -9.93
C GLU A 106 -15.55 -14.25 -9.45
N GLN A 107 -14.29 -13.99 -9.79
CA GLN A 107 -13.16 -14.82 -9.38
C GLN A 107 -12.86 -14.70 -7.89
N TYR A 108 -13.02 -13.51 -7.31
CA TYR A 108 -12.75 -13.23 -5.91
C TYR A 108 -13.93 -12.51 -5.27
N PRO A 109 -15.06 -13.21 -5.07
CA PRO A 109 -16.22 -12.64 -4.42
C PRO A 109 -15.86 -12.38 -2.95
N TYR A 110 -15.71 -11.11 -2.60
CA TYR A 110 -15.38 -10.69 -1.24
C TYR A 110 -16.60 -10.08 -0.59
N SER A 111 -17.02 -10.64 0.55
CA SER A 111 -18.11 -10.03 1.31
C SER A 111 -17.64 -8.73 1.96
N LYS A 112 -18.59 -7.82 2.23
CA LYS A 112 -18.27 -6.57 2.94
C LYS A 112 -17.64 -6.83 4.31
N GLU A 113 -18.07 -7.89 4.99
CA GLU A 113 -17.54 -8.30 6.30
C GLU A 113 -16.11 -8.82 6.17
N GLN A 114 -15.83 -9.68 5.18
CA GLN A 114 -14.47 -10.15 4.90
C GLN A 114 -13.54 -9.00 4.54
N PHE A 115 -14.02 -8.02 3.76
CA PHE A 115 -13.25 -6.83 3.41
C PHE A 115 -12.87 -6.01 4.66
N GLN A 116 -13.84 -5.83 5.56
CA GLN A 116 -13.61 -5.13 6.83
C GLN A 116 -12.63 -5.88 7.74
N MET A 117 -12.74 -7.21 7.81
CA MET A 117 -11.77 -8.03 8.56
C MET A 117 -10.35 -7.89 7.99
N LEU A 118 -10.21 -7.97 6.67
CA LEU A 118 -8.92 -7.80 6.00
C LEU A 118 -8.33 -6.40 6.25
N GLN A 119 -9.17 -5.37 6.21
CA GLN A 119 -8.73 -4.01 6.53
C GLN A 119 -8.26 -3.88 7.99
N GLY A 120 -8.97 -4.51 8.92
CA GLY A 120 -8.55 -4.58 10.33
C GLY A 120 -7.24 -5.33 10.53
N GLU A 121 -7.04 -6.44 9.82
CA GLU A 121 -5.80 -7.22 9.85
C GLU A 121 -4.62 -6.42 9.31
N ILE A 122 -4.80 -5.69 8.20
CA ILE A 122 -3.78 -4.78 7.65
C ILE A 122 -3.38 -3.73 8.67
N ASP A 123 -4.35 -3.08 9.32
CA ASP A 123 -4.08 -2.06 10.34
C ASP A 123 -3.34 -2.63 11.55
N GLN A 124 -3.69 -3.84 11.97
CA GLN A 124 -3.02 -4.54 13.05
C GLN A 124 -1.58 -4.90 12.69
N LEU A 125 -1.36 -5.45 11.49
CA LEU A 125 -0.02 -5.80 11.00
C LEU A 125 0.87 -4.56 10.85
N GLN A 126 0.32 -3.44 10.38
CA GLN A 126 1.06 -2.18 10.31
C GLN A 126 1.47 -1.67 11.69
N LYS A 127 0.61 -1.81 12.71
CA LYS A 127 0.95 -1.46 14.10
C LYS A 127 2.04 -2.37 14.65
N GLN A 128 1.90 -3.68 14.46
CA GLN A 128 2.91 -4.66 14.89
C GLN A 128 4.26 -4.39 14.23
N TYR A 129 4.28 -4.13 12.92
CA TYR A 129 5.50 -3.79 12.20
C TYR A 129 6.21 -2.57 12.80
N LYS A 130 5.48 -1.51 13.15
CA LYS A 130 6.06 -0.31 13.79
C LYS A 130 6.68 -0.63 15.16
N VAL A 131 6.00 -1.46 15.96
CA VAL A 131 6.51 -1.90 17.26
C VAL A 131 7.78 -2.73 17.08
N GLU A 132 7.78 -3.70 16.16
CA GLU A 132 8.94 -4.54 15.86
C GLU A 132 10.15 -3.72 15.39
N VAL A 133 9.93 -2.71 14.53
CA VAL A 133 11.00 -1.79 14.11
C VAL A 133 11.56 -1.02 15.32
N SER A 134 10.70 -0.54 16.22
CA SER A 134 11.16 0.16 17.42
C SER A 134 11.90 -0.76 18.40
N ALA A 135 11.43 -2.00 18.57
CA ALA A 135 12.07 -3.01 19.42
C ALA A 135 13.45 -3.38 18.88
N ARG A 136 13.56 -3.58 17.55
CA ARG A 136 14.85 -3.80 16.88
C ARG A 136 15.81 -2.64 17.14
N GLN A 137 15.34 -1.40 17.05
CA GLN A 137 16.20 -0.25 17.30
C GLN A 137 16.66 -0.18 18.76
N ALA A 138 15.79 -0.52 19.72
CA ALA A 138 16.15 -0.59 21.13
C ALA A 138 17.19 -1.67 21.41
N LEU A 139 17.02 -2.87 20.84
CA LEU A 139 17.98 -3.97 20.96
C LEU A 139 19.35 -3.61 20.36
N LEU A 140 19.37 -2.89 19.23
CA LEU A 140 20.62 -2.40 18.65
C LEU A 140 21.31 -1.37 19.56
N ALA A 141 20.56 -0.48 20.21
CA ALA A 141 21.12 0.47 21.17
C ALA A 141 21.70 -0.24 22.40
N GLU A 142 20.98 -1.20 22.96
CA GLU A 142 21.43 -2.01 24.10
C GLU A 142 22.71 -2.80 23.76
N LEU A 143 22.80 -3.35 22.55
CA LEU A 143 24.01 -4.03 22.08
C LEU A 143 25.23 -3.10 22.05
N GLU A 144 25.07 -1.86 21.59
CA GLU A 144 26.16 -0.88 21.58
C GLU A 144 26.57 -0.48 23.00
N GLU A 145 25.62 -0.30 23.92
CA GLU A 145 25.91 -0.06 25.35
C GLU A 145 26.68 -1.24 25.96
N GLN A 146 26.26 -2.47 25.66
CA GLN A 146 26.92 -3.67 26.15
C GLN A 146 28.37 -3.77 25.67
N LYS A 147 28.65 -3.42 24.41
CA LYS A 147 30.02 -3.38 23.87
C LYS A 147 30.90 -2.38 24.63
N VAL A 148 30.37 -1.21 24.96
CA VAL A 148 31.10 -0.20 25.75
C VAL A 148 31.46 -0.77 27.12
N VAL A 149 30.50 -1.34 27.85
CA VAL A 149 30.74 -1.94 29.17
C VAL A 149 31.75 -3.09 29.08
N GLN A 150 31.65 -3.94 28.05
CA GLN A 150 32.61 -5.01 27.82
C GLN A 150 34.03 -4.45 27.64
N THR A 151 34.20 -3.40 26.83
CA THR A 151 35.53 -2.79 26.63
C THR A 151 36.10 -2.18 27.91
N GLU A 152 35.26 -1.60 28.78
CA GLU A 152 35.70 -1.10 30.09
C GLU A 152 36.14 -2.23 31.02
N LEU A 153 35.41 -3.35 31.05
CA LEU A 153 35.81 -4.53 31.81
C LEU A 153 37.12 -5.14 31.30
N GLU A 154 37.31 -5.20 29.98
CA GLU A 154 38.56 -5.66 29.37
C GLU A 154 39.74 -4.74 29.72
N LYS A 155 39.55 -3.42 29.76
CA LYS A 155 40.56 -2.48 30.26
C LYS A 155 40.91 -2.78 31.71
N ILE A 156 39.93 -3.00 32.58
CA ILE A 156 40.18 -3.33 34.00
C ILE A 156 40.99 -4.62 34.12
N LEU A 157 40.66 -5.66 33.34
CA LEU A 157 41.44 -6.90 33.32
C LEU A 157 42.89 -6.66 32.86
N GLN A 158 43.09 -5.88 31.79
CA GLN A 158 44.44 -5.51 31.34
C GLN A 158 45.23 -4.72 32.41
N TRP A 159 44.56 -3.88 33.20
CA TRP A 159 45.18 -3.19 34.33
C TRP A 159 45.63 -4.16 35.42
N PHE A 160 44.81 -5.17 35.76
CA PHE A 160 45.19 -6.22 36.70
C PHE A 160 46.37 -7.04 36.19
N ASP A 161 46.34 -7.45 34.91
CA ASP A 161 47.44 -8.18 34.27
C ASP A 161 48.73 -7.34 34.27
N GLY A 162 48.63 -6.04 33.97
CA GLY A 162 49.75 -5.10 34.01
C GLY A 162 50.35 -4.97 35.42
N LEU A 163 49.51 -4.85 36.45
CA LEU A 163 49.95 -4.79 37.84
C LEU A 163 50.65 -6.09 38.26
N GLU A 164 50.10 -7.25 37.92
CA GLU A 164 50.71 -8.54 38.22
C GLU A 164 52.07 -8.69 37.51
N ASN A 165 52.16 -8.25 36.25
CA ASN A 165 53.41 -8.27 35.49
C ASN A 165 54.48 -7.37 36.12
N ILE A 166 54.14 -6.15 36.56
CA ILE A 166 55.08 -5.25 37.27
C ILE A 166 55.56 -5.90 38.58
N CYS A 167 54.67 -6.51 39.36
CA CYS A 167 55.06 -7.23 40.58
C CYS A 167 55.98 -8.42 40.28
N ARG A 168 55.74 -9.12 39.17
CA ARG A 168 56.59 -10.23 38.70
C ARG A 168 57.98 -9.76 38.28
N GLU A 169 58.08 -8.64 37.55
CA GLU A 169 59.35 -8.04 37.12
C GLU A 169 60.21 -7.55 38.30
N HIS A 170 59.59 -7.02 39.35
CA HIS A 170 60.27 -6.60 40.58
C HIS A 170 60.49 -7.74 41.60
N GLY A 171 60.25 -9.00 41.20
CA GLY A 171 60.58 -10.18 42.00
C GLY A 171 59.59 -10.50 43.12
N THR A 172 58.43 -9.85 43.17
CA THR A 172 57.35 -10.07 44.16
C THR A 172 56.08 -10.62 43.48
N SER A 173 56.27 -11.64 42.63
CA SER A 173 55.22 -12.22 41.78
C SER A 173 53.97 -12.69 42.54
N ASN A 174 54.13 -13.13 43.80
CA ASN A 174 53.01 -13.40 44.69
C ASN A 174 53.15 -12.57 45.96
N LEU A 175 52.49 -11.42 45.99
CA LEU A 175 52.49 -10.53 47.15
C LEU A 175 52.02 -11.25 48.42
N LYS A 176 51.01 -12.13 48.32
CA LYS A 176 50.50 -12.87 49.48
C LYS A 176 51.56 -13.79 50.09
N GLU A 177 52.27 -14.55 49.25
CA GLU A 177 53.37 -15.42 49.70
C GLU A 177 54.55 -14.59 50.22
N SER A 178 54.86 -13.48 49.55
CA SER A 178 55.94 -12.56 49.94
C SER A 178 55.66 -11.94 51.32
N PHE A 179 54.44 -11.45 51.57
CA PHE A 179 54.02 -10.92 52.87
C PHE A 179 53.98 -12.01 53.96
N ALA A 180 53.54 -13.23 53.63
CA ALA A 180 53.55 -14.35 54.57
C ALA A 180 54.98 -14.73 54.98
N PHE A 181 55.91 -14.82 54.03
CA PHE A 181 57.32 -15.08 54.29
C PHE A 181 57.96 -13.96 55.13
N LEU A 182 57.69 -12.70 54.79
CA LEU A 182 58.24 -11.54 55.50
C LEU A 182 57.73 -11.48 56.95
N THR A 183 56.45 -11.79 57.18
CA THR A 183 55.85 -11.85 58.51
C THR A 183 56.42 -13.01 59.33
N GLN A 184 56.60 -14.20 58.73
CA GLN A 184 57.20 -15.35 59.39
C GLN A 184 58.67 -15.08 59.76
N THR A 185 59.43 -14.46 58.86
CA THR A 185 60.86 -14.16 59.07
C THR A 185 61.03 -13.05 60.11
N SER A 186 60.18 -12.02 60.06
CA SER A 186 60.15 -10.96 61.08
C SER A 186 59.82 -11.51 62.46
N LYS A 187 58.87 -12.45 62.57
CA LYS A 187 58.56 -13.15 63.83
C LYS A 187 59.77 -13.93 64.37
N LYS A 188 60.45 -14.70 63.51
CA LYS A 188 61.68 -15.42 63.89
C LYS A 188 62.78 -14.46 64.34
N LEU A 189 62.97 -13.35 63.63
CA LEU A 189 63.96 -12.32 64.00
C LEU A 189 63.62 -11.70 65.36
N GLN A 190 62.36 -11.39 65.61
CA GLN A 190 61.89 -10.85 66.89
C GLN A 190 62.10 -11.84 68.04
N ASP A 191 61.91 -13.14 67.79
CA ASP A 191 62.17 -14.19 68.78
C ASP A 191 63.68 -14.34 69.06
N ILE A 192 64.53 -14.27 68.03
CA ILE A 192 66.00 -14.27 68.17
C ILE A 192 66.49 -13.01 68.89
N LEU A 193 65.95 -11.83 68.60
CA LEU A 193 66.28 -10.58 69.31
C LEU A 193 65.93 -10.68 70.80
N LYS A 194 64.77 -11.25 71.14
CA LYS A 194 64.39 -11.53 72.53
C LYS A 194 65.33 -12.52 73.21
N GLU A 195 65.79 -13.55 72.49
CA GLU A 195 66.80 -14.51 72.96
C GLU A 195 68.16 -13.84 73.20
N VAL A 196 68.61 -12.97 72.29
CA VAL A 196 69.86 -12.21 72.41
C VAL A 196 69.79 -11.20 73.56
N GLU A 197 68.69 -10.48 73.73
CA GLU A 197 68.48 -9.61 74.90
C GLU A 197 68.48 -10.41 76.21
N LYS A 198 67.86 -11.60 76.24
CA LYS A 198 67.89 -12.50 77.40
C LYS A 198 69.30 -13.03 77.68
N LYS A 199 70.09 -13.35 76.65
CA LYS A 199 71.49 -13.79 76.80
C LYS A 199 72.42 -12.64 77.22
N ASN A 200 72.21 -11.44 76.69
CA ASN A 200 72.96 -10.24 77.07
C ASN A 200 72.68 -9.84 78.55
N LYS A 201 71.44 -10.04 79.02
CA LYS A 201 71.09 -9.94 80.45
C LYS A 201 71.65 -11.07 81.33
N ARG A 202 72.15 -12.17 80.75
CA ARG A 202 72.75 -13.33 81.44
C ARG A 202 74.28 -13.34 81.41
N LEU A 203 74.94 -12.40 80.74
CA LEU A 203 76.39 -12.21 80.86
C LEU A 203 76.71 -11.55 82.22
N PRO A 204 77.48 -12.19 83.11
CA PRO A 204 78.01 -11.52 84.29
C PRO A 204 79.03 -10.46 83.86
N LYS A 205 79.03 -9.31 84.56
CA LYS A 205 80.18 -8.40 84.58
C LYS A 205 81.40 -9.19 85.06
N SER A 206 82.27 -9.61 84.14
CA SER A 206 83.61 -10.07 84.47
C SER A 206 84.61 -8.96 84.16
N ASN A 207 85.21 -8.47 85.24
CA ASN A 207 86.26 -7.47 85.33
C ASN A 207 87.42 -7.72 84.36
N LEU A 208 87.95 -6.65 83.78
CA LEU A 208 89.35 -6.54 83.37
C LEU A 208 89.87 -5.21 83.91
N HIS A 209 90.60 -5.32 85.03
CA HIS A 209 91.59 -4.35 85.49
C HIS A 209 92.77 -4.40 84.50
N VAL A 210 93.08 -3.27 83.86
CA VAL A 210 94.29 -2.46 84.10
C VAL A 210 93.89 -1.00 83.95
#